data_AF-A0A1V9YQM1-F1
#
_entry.id   AF-A0A1V9YQM1-F1
#
_cell.length_a   1.000
_cell.length_b   1.000
_cell.length_c   1.000
_cell.angle_alpha   90.00
_cell.angle_beta   90.00
_cell.angle_gamma   90.00
#
_symmetry.space_group_name_H-M   'P 1'
#
loop_
_entity.id
_entity.type
_entity.pdbx_description
1 polymer ?
#
loop_
_entity_poly.entity_id
_entity_poly.type
_entity_poly.pdbx_seq_one_letter_code
_entity_poly.pdbx_strand_id
1 'polypeptide(L)'
;MTMTQNYRMCLTEARKRNVRLIARLLNDSASKTKLPVAKLSAKLPLVAYKMEYRIHELTRGRVLDEKAIKMCLLHLISQAHRRRKQRNQSNAQPSAATIVAAV
;
A
#
# COMPACT_ATOMS: atom_id res chain seq x y z
N MET A 1 -1.79 -8.01 -15.22
CA MET A 1 -2.39 -7.32 -14.05
C MET A 1 -3.87 -7.67 -13.94
N THR A 2 -4.23 -8.92 -13.63
CA THR A 2 -5.62 -9.43 -13.70
C THR A 2 -6.29 -9.61 -12.32
N MET A 3 -5.51 -9.68 -11.24
CA MET A 3 -6.01 -9.96 -9.88
C MET A 3 -6.99 -8.89 -9.34
N THR A 4 -6.83 -7.61 -9.69
CA THR A 4 -7.67 -6.52 -9.15
C THR A 4 -9.01 -6.34 -9.85
N GLN A 5 -9.18 -6.82 -11.09
CA GLN A 5 -10.42 -6.66 -11.86
C GLN A 5 -11.51 -7.62 -11.35
N ASN A 6 -11.20 -8.91 -11.20
CA ASN A 6 -12.13 -9.90 -10.65
C ASN A 6 -12.48 -9.61 -9.19
N TYR A 7 -11.53 -9.05 -8.44
CA TYR A 7 -11.73 -8.68 -7.06
C TYR A 7 -12.81 -7.59 -6.87
N ARG A 8 -12.95 -6.66 -7.82
CA ARG A 8 -13.99 -5.61 -7.78
C ARG A 8 -15.41 -6.17 -7.92
N MET A 9 -15.55 -7.31 -8.59
CA MET A 9 -16.84 -7.92 -8.95
C MET A 9 -17.38 -8.86 -7.85
N CYS A 10 -16.51 -9.42 -7.00
CA CYS A 10 -16.88 -10.43 -6.00
C CYS A 10 -16.65 -9.97 -4.54
N LEU A 11 -16.76 -8.68 -4.25
CA LEU A 11 -16.65 -8.15 -2.89
C LEU A 11 -17.99 -8.22 -2.15
N THR A 12 -17.98 -8.85 -0.97
CA THR A 12 -19.09 -8.75 -0.02
C THR A 12 -19.28 -7.31 0.44
N GLU A 13 -20.49 -6.94 0.88
CA GLU A 13 -20.81 -5.58 1.33
C GLU A 13 -19.88 -5.10 2.46
N ALA A 14 -19.50 -5.99 3.37
CA ALA A 14 -18.52 -5.71 4.42
C ALA A 14 -17.16 -5.27 3.85
N ARG A 15 -16.69 -5.90 2.78
CA ARG A 15 -15.40 -5.55 2.15
C ARG A 15 -15.51 -4.28 1.32
N LYS A 16 -16.65 -4.04 0.66
CA LYS A 16 -16.92 -2.74 0.00
C LYS A 16 -16.91 -1.58 1.00
N ARG A 17 -17.43 -1.79 2.23
CA ARG A 17 -17.31 -0.83 3.33
C ARG A 17 -15.85 -0.58 3.71
N ASN A 18 -15.05 -1.64 3.82
CA ASN A 18 -13.63 -1.52 4.15
C ASN A 18 -12.85 -0.73 3.08
N VAL A 19 -13.08 -1.01 1.79
CA VAL A 19 -12.47 -0.25 0.68
C VAL A 19 -12.82 1.24 0.77
N ARG A 20 -14.09 1.58 1.06
CA ARG A 20 -14.53 2.98 1.23
C ARG A 20 -13.83 3.66 2.41
N LEU A 21 -13.72 2.97 3.56
CA LEU A 21 -12.99 3.49 4.72
C LEU A 21 -11.52 3.75 4.39
N ILE A 22 -10.84 2.77 3.77
CA ILE A 22 -9.44 2.89 3.38
C ILE A 22 -9.26 4.05 2.39
N ALA A 23 -10.12 4.15 1.37
CA ALA A 23 -10.08 5.24 0.39
C ALA A 23 -10.22 6.62 1.07
N ARG A 24 -11.15 6.76 2.03
CA ARG A 24 -11.32 8.00 2.80
C ARG A 24 -10.07 8.36 3.59
N LEU A 25 -9.49 7.40 4.32
CA LEU A 25 -8.27 7.62 5.10
C LEU A 25 -7.07 8.00 4.23
N LEU A 26 -6.96 7.38 3.06
CA LEU A 26 -5.93 7.73 2.08
C LEU A 26 -6.14 9.14 1.53
N ASN A 27 -7.39 9.54 1.28
CA ASN A 27 -7.71 10.88 0.79
C ASN A 27 -7.42 11.95 1.85
N ASP A 28 -7.80 11.70 3.10
CA ASP A 28 -7.52 12.60 4.24
C ASP A 28 -6.02 12.72 4.53
N SER A 29 -5.25 11.67 4.25
CA SER A 29 -3.79 11.71 4.34
C SER A 29 -3.18 12.47 3.16
N ALA A 30 -3.73 12.26 1.96
CA ALA A 30 -3.26 12.90 0.74
C ALA A 30 -3.55 14.41 0.70
N SER A 31 -4.69 14.85 1.24
CA SER A 31 -5.05 16.27 1.34
C SER A 31 -4.06 17.07 2.20
N LYS A 32 -3.37 16.40 3.13
CA LYS A 32 -2.30 17.00 3.96
C LYS A 32 -0.94 17.05 3.27
N THR A 33 -0.81 16.43 2.09
CA THR A 33 0.44 16.38 1.32
C THR A 33 0.37 17.28 0.10
N LYS A 34 1.49 17.89 -0.30
CA LYS A 34 1.60 18.72 -1.52
C LYS A 34 1.61 17.88 -2.81
N LEU A 35 0.82 16.81 -2.88
CA LEU A 35 0.77 15.91 -4.03
C LEU A 35 -0.33 16.36 -5.02
N PRO A 36 -0.12 16.19 -6.33
CA PRO A 36 -1.10 16.57 -7.34
C PRO A 36 -2.38 15.71 -7.25
N VAL A 37 -3.49 16.35 -6.87
CA VAL A 37 -4.79 15.74 -6.59
C VAL A 37 -5.30 14.87 -7.74
N ALA A 38 -5.14 15.32 -8.99
CA ALA A 38 -5.60 14.59 -10.18
C ALA A 38 -4.89 13.23 -10.39
N LYS A 39 -3.59 13.15 -10.09
CA LYS A 39 -2.85 11.87 -10.17
C LYS A 39 -3.17 10.96 -9.00
N LEU A 40 -3.56 11.54 -7.87
CA LEU A 40 -3.93 10.85 -6.65
C LEU A 40 -5.30 10.21 -6.80
N SER A 41 -6.32 10.97 -7.22
CA SER A 41 -7.70 10.49 -7.38
C SER A 41 -7.80 9.31 -8.36
N ALA A 42 -7.01 9.33 -9.45
CA ALA A 42 -6.98 8.23 -10.41
C ALA A 42 -6.39 6.93 -9.82
N LYS A 43 -5.41 7.03 -8.91
CA LYS A 43 -4.70 5.87 -8.34
C LYS A 43 -5.28 5.40 -7.00
N LEU A 44 -5.96 6.29 -6.28
CA LEU A 44 -6.44 6.06 -4.92
C LEU A 44 -7.43 4.90 -4.82
N PRO A 45 -8.42 4.73 -5.74
CA PRO A 45 -9.29 3.55 -5.71
C PRO A 45 -8.50 2.26 -5.86
N LEU A 46 -7.53 2.21 -6.79
CA LEU A 46 -6.72 1.02 -7.01
C LEU A 46 -5.84 0.68 -5.80
N VAL A 47 -5.29 1.69 -5.14
CA VAL A 47 -4.51 1.52 -3.91
C VAL A 47 -5.39 1.02 -2.77
N ALA A 48 -6.59 1.57 -2.61
CA ALA A 48 -7.55 1.14 -1.59
C ALA A 48 -7.94 -0.35 -1.77
N TYR A 49 -8.22 -0.79 -3.00
CA TYR A 49 -8.48 -2.22 -3.29
C TYR A 49 -7.30 -3.12 -2.93
N LYS A 50 -6.07 -2.72 -3.30
CA LYS A 50 -4.87 -3.51 -2.98
C LYS A 50 -4.62 -3.58 -1.48
N MET A 51 -4.86 -2.49 -0.76
CA MET A 51 -4.72 -2.45 0.69
C MET A 51 -5.78 -3.31 1.37
N GLU A 52 -7.04 -3.25 0.93
CA GLU A 52 -8.09 -4.10 1.49
C GLU A 52 -7.81 -5.58 1.24
N TYR A 53 -7.31 -5.95 0.05
CA TYR A 53 -6.87 -7.32 -0.21
C TYR A 53 -5.79 -7.79 0.75
N ARG A 54 -4.75 -6.97 0.98
CA ARG A 54 -3.68 -7.32 1.93
C ARG A 54 -4.19 -7.45 3.35
N ILE A 55 -5.13 -6.60 3.77
CA ILE A 55 -5.76 -6.71 5.09
C ILE A 55 -6.55 -8.00 5.18
N HIS A 56 -7.36 -8.31 4.17
CA HIS A 56 -8.15 -9.53 4.12
C HIS A 56 -7.29 -10.81 4.16
N GLU A 57 -6.17 -10.83 3.43
CA GLU A 57 -5.18 -11.91 3.50
C GLU A 57 -4.59 -12.05 4.91
N LEU A 58 -4.18 -10.94 5.53
CA LEU A 58 -3.60 -10.93 6.88
C LEU A 58 -4.59 -11.41 7.95
N THR A 59 -5.87 -11.07 7.80
CA THR A 59 -6.90 -11.37 8.79
C THR A 59 -7.70 -12.62 8.50
N ARG A 60 -7.36 -13.34 7.42
CA ARG A 60 -8.03 -14.55 6.94
C ARG A 60 -9.55 -14.37 6.81
N GLY A 61 -9.97 -13.19 6.34
CA GLY A 61 -11.37 -12.87 6.13
C GLY A 61 -12.20 -12.51 7.36
N ARG A 62 -11.58 -12.28 8.51
CA ARG A 62 -12.30 -11.74 9.68
C ARG A 62 -12.84 -10.34 9.39
N VAL A 63 -14.06 -10.09 9.84
CA VAL A 63 -14.66 -8.74 9.85
C VAL A 63 -13.89 -7.89 10.86
N LEU A 64 -13.45 -6.72 10.42
CA LEU A 64 -12.63 -5.81 11.22
C LEU A 64 -13.35 -4.50 11.43
N ASP A 65 -13.26 -3.99 12.65
CA ASP A 65 -13.67 -2.63 12.96
C ASP A 65 -12.71 -1.60 12.36
N GLU A 66 -13.20 -0.37 12.22
CA GLU A 66 -12.43 0.74 11.66
C GLU A 66 -11.07 0.94 12.37
N LYS A 67 -11.04 0.75 13.70
CA LYS A 67 -9.81 0.84 14.50
C LYS A 67 -8.80 -0.23 14.11
N ALA A 68 -9.24 -1.46 13.89
CA ALA A 68 -8.38 -2.56 13.47
C ALA A 68 -7.88 -2.37 12.04
N ILE A 69 -8.72 -1.86 11.14
CA ILE A 69 -8.32 -1.48 9.77
C ILE A 69 -7.21 -0.43 9.80
N LYS A 70 -7.35 0.62 10.63
CA LYS A 70 -6.30 1.65 10.81
C LYS A 70 -4.99 1.06 11.30
N MET A 71 -5.03 0.16 12.29
CA MET A 71 -3.82 -0.50 12.81
C MET A 71 -3.15 -1.37 11.75
N CYS A 72 -3.92 -2.15 10.98
CA CYS A 72 -3.38 -2.95 9.88
C CYS A 72 -2.77 -2.07 8.78
N LEU A 73 -3.41 -0.96 8.42
CA LEU A 73 -2.87 0.01 7.47
C LEU A 73 -1.55 0.60 7.95
N LEU A 74 -1.48 1.05 9.20
CA LEU A 74 -0.24 1.57 9.80
C LEU A 74 0.86 0.52 9.76
N HIS A 75 0.56 -0.73 10.12
CA HIS A 75 1.53 -1.82 10.06
C HIS A 75 2.06 -2.05 8.64
N LEU A 76 1.16 -2.10 7.65
CA LEU A 76 1.52 -2.27 6.23
C LEU A 76 2.37 -1.10 5.70
N ILE A 77 2.02 0.13 6.08
CA ILE A 77 2.77 1.34 5.71
C ILE A 77 4.16 1.30 6.35
N SER A 78 4.26 1.05 7.65
CA SER A 78 5.54 0.91 8.36
C SER A 78 6.41 -0.19 7.74
N GLN A 79 5.82 -1.33 7.39
CA GLN A 79 6.53 -2.42 6.72
C GLN A 79 7.04 -1.99 5.34
N ALA A 80 6.23 -1.28 4.55
CA ALA A 80 6.64 -0.75 3.25
C ALA A 80 7.79 0.26 3.36
N HIS A 81 7.76 1.14 4.36
CA HIS A 81 8.85 2.08 4.64
C HIS A 81 10.14 1.37 5.03
N ARG A 82 10.06 0.35 5.92
CA ARG A 82 11.23 -0.46 6.30
C ARG A 82 11.86 -1.16 5.09
N ARG A 83 11.03 -1.79 4.24
CA ARG A 83 11.51 -2.45 3.01
C ARG A 83 12.18 -1.46 2.04
N ARG A 84 11.64 -0.25 1.88
CA ARG A 84 12.27 0.80 1.05
C ARG A 84 13.61 1.25 1.62
N LYS A 85 13.70 1.46 2.94
CA LYS A 85 14.95 1.84 3.61
C LYS A 85 16.05 0.78 3.41
N GLN A 86 15.71 -0.50 3.57
CA GLN A 86 16.63 -1.62 3.32
C GLN A 86 17.08 -1.67 1.87
N ARG A 87 16.16 -1.51 0.91
CA ARG A 87 16.50 -1.52 -0.52
C ARG A 87 17.39 -0.35 -0.93
N ASN A 88 17.21 0.82 -0.32
CA ASN A 88 18.07 1.97 -0.58
C ASN A 88 19.47 1.79 0.05
N GLN A 89 19.58 1.09 1.18
CA GLN A 89 20.87 0.75 1.78
C GLN A 89 21.63 -0.32 0.98
N SER A 90 20.95 -1.36 0.48
CA SER A 90 21.58 -2.38 -0.38
C SER A 90 22.05 -1.83 -1.73
N ASN A 91 21.38 -0.80 -2.25
CA ASN A 91 21.75 -0.17 -3.52
C ASN A 91 22.84 0.91 -3.36
N ALA A 92 23.29 1.18 -2.13
CA ALA A 92 24.31 2.16 -1.81
C ALA A 92 25.66 1.52 -1.39
N GLN A 93 25.81 0.19 -1.51
CA GLN A 93 27.14 -0.43 -1.47
C GLN A 93 27.76 -0.38 -2.87
N PRO A 94 28.75 0.49 -3.14
CA PRO A 94 29.64 0.28 -4.28
C PRO A 94 30.38 -1.02 -4.03
N SER A 95 30.20 -2.02 -4.90
CA SER A 95 31.04 -3.20 -4.87
C SER A 95 32.50 -2.77 -5.08
N ALA A 96 33.40 -3.18 -4.19
CA ALA A 96 34.84 -2.97 -4.32
C ALA A 96 35.44 -3.53 -5.64
N ALA A 97 34.65 -4.26 -6.43
CA ALA A 97 35.04 -4.85 -7.71
C ALA A 97 35.28 -3.85 -8.86
N THR A 98 34.88 -2.58 -8.75
CA THR A 98 35.06 -1.60 -9.84
C THR A 98 36.44 -0.93 -9.85
N ILE A 99 37.22 -1.01 -8.76
CA ILE A 99 38.50 -0.27 -8.65
C ILE A 99 39.63 -0.90 -9.50
N VAL A 100 39.51 -2.16 -9.94
CA VAL A 100 40.60 -2.87 -10.65
C VAL A 100 40.57 -2.69 -12.17
N ALA A 101 39.54 -2.07 -12.75
CA ALA A 101 39.40 -1.95 -14.22
C ALA A 101 39.97 -0.64 -14.80
N ALA A 102 40.72 0.14 -14.02
CA ALA A 102 41.23 1.46 -14.44
C ALA A 102 42.76 1.61 -14.33
N VAL A 103 43.51 0.50 -14.36
CA VAL A 103 44.98 0.51 -14.50
C VAL A 103 45.36 -0.23 -15.78
#